data_AF-A0A519G384-F1
#
_entry.id   AF-A0A519G384-F1
#
_cell.length_a   1.000
_cell.length_b   1.000
_cell.length_c   1.000
_cell.angle_alpha   90.00
_cell.angle_beta   90.00
_cell.angle_gamma   90.00
#
_symmetry.space_group_name_H-M   'P 1'
#
loop_
_entity.id
_entity.type
_entity.pdbx_description
1 polymer ?
#
loop_
_entity_poly.entity_id
_entity_poly.type
_entity_poly.pdbx_seq_one_letter_code
_entity_poly.pdbx_strand_id
1 'polypeptide(L)'
;WGSFHLIAEQAEKDVHAIVEESQSAEAGTEARKIGDLYASFMDTERIESLGAAPLGEQLARVDAVTDVPSLLRTVGELEREGVGGFIGTYIEPDPGNPQRYVAFFVQSGLSLPDESYYRLENFDKTRTAFRSYAATVLSLAGVDDADAQADRVLALETELATHHWDNVRNRDAVATYNLMTWDAVGALAGVDLAPWRDAVASGHEDGFAEINVNQPSFFEGLGTLLSEERIGDWKAWLRLHIVRSSAPFLSSAFVDANFAFYGTELTGVPVNRERWKRGVGFVEAAMGEAVGKVYVERHFPPAAKDAMDELVANLIEAYRQSISQLEWMTEATRERALEKLAAFTPKVGYPVKWKDYSALEVDAADLIGNVRRTNAWEHDRQLAKLGKPIDRDEWYMTPQTVNAYYNPLM
;
A
#
# COMPACT_ATOMS: atom_id res chain seq x y z
N TRP A 1 -17.95 0.93 -17.04
CA TRP A 1 -18.24 2.37 -17.19
C TRP A 1 -19.61 2.68 -16.65
N GLY A 2 -19.78 3.72 -15.83
CA GLY A 2 -21.03 4.07 -15.13
C GLY A 2 -20.90 5.38 -14.35
N SER A 3 -21.91 5.73 -13.54
CA SER A 3 -21.95 7.02 -12.82
C SER A 3 -20.71 7.31 -11.96
N PHE A 4 -20.26 6.33 -11.17
CA PHE A 4 -19.00 6.43 -10.40
C PHE A 4 -17.79 6.75 -11.28
N HIS A 5 -17.71 6.15 -12.46
CA HIS A 5 -16.58 6.34 -13.37
C HIS A 5 -16.59 7.74 -14.00
N LEU A 6 -17.77 8.27 -14.32
CA LEU A 6 -17.92 9.63 -14.87
C LEU A 6 -17.49 10.69 -13.85
N ILE A 7 -17.89 10.54 -12.59
CA ILE A 7 -17.52 11.48 -11.52
C ILE A 7 -16.02 11.35 -11.22
N ALA A 8 -15.49 10.13 -11.15
CA ALA A 8 -14.06 9.91 -10.95
C ALA A 8 -13.21 10.50 -12.09
N GLU A 9 -13.67 10.38 -13.34
CA GLU A 9 -12.99 11.00 -14.49
C GLU A 9 -13.03 12.54 -14.43
N GLN A 10 -14.12 13.14 -13.93
CA GLN A 10 -14.17 14.59 -13.75
C GLN A 10 -13.21 15.04 -12.65
N ALA A 11 -13.21 14.36 -11.49
CA ALA A 11 -12.29 14.66 -10.40
C ALA A 11 -10.82 14.52 -10.85
N GLU A 12 -10.50 13.48 -11.64
CA GLU A 12 -9.16 13.29 -12.22
C GLU A 12 -8.75 14.46 -13.14
N LYS A 13 -9.67 15.01 -13.93
CA LYS A 13 -9.41 16.19 -14.79
C LYS A 13 -9.20 17.46 -13.97
N ASP A 14 -9.99 17.64 -12.91
CA ASP A 14 -9.87 18.78 -12.00
C ASP A 14 -8.51 18.74 -11.27
N VAL A 15 -8.10 17.55 -10.80
CA VAL A 15 -6.77 17.32 -10.24
C VAL A 15 -5.68 17.54 -11.29
N HIS A 16 -5.88 17.10 -12.53
CA HIS A 16 -4.92 17.33 -13.60
C HIS A 16 -4.63 18.82 -13.82
N ALA A 17 -5.67 19.67 -13.83
CA ALA A 17 -5.49 21.11 -13.92
C ALA A 17 -4.67 21.67 -12.73
N ILE A 18 -4.95 21.19 -11.51
CA ILE A 18 -4.21 21.60 -10.30
C ILE A 18 -2.73 21.23 -10.42
N VAL A 19 -2.40 19.99 -10.82
CA VAL A 19 -0.99 19.55 -10.91
C VAL A 19 -0.25 20.23 -12.07
N GLU A 20 -0.93 20.50 -13.19
CA GLU A 20 -0.34 21.22 -14.32
C GLU A 20 0.05 22.66 -13.93
N GLU A 21 -0.87 23.40 -13.31
CA GLU A 21 -0.63 24.77 -12.84
C GLU A 21 0.48 24.84 -11.77
N SER A 22 0.51 23.84 -10.89
CA SER A 22 1.46 23.72 -9.78
C SER A 22 2.93 23.67 -10.21
N GLN A 23 3.22 23.25 -11.45
CA GLN A 23 4.59 23.27 -12.01
C GLN A 23 5.19 24.69 -12.08
N SER A 24 4.34 25.71 -12.15
CA SER A 24 4.75 27.12 -12.23
C SER A 24 4.87 27.80 -10.86
N ALA A 25 4.56 27.10 -9.76
CA ALA A 25 4.63 27.65 -8.42
C ALA A 25 6.06 27.98 -7.99
N GLU A 26 6.18 28.83 -6.97
CA GLU A 26 7.46 29.25 -6.40
C GLU A 26 8.24 28.06 -5.80
N ALA A 27 9.54 27.98 -6.10
CA ALA A 27 10.43 26.94 -5.58
C ALA A 27 10.38 26.85 -4.05
N GLY A 28 10.35 25.62 -3.53
CA GLY A 28 10.27 25.35 -2.08
C GLY A 28 8.85 25.39 -1.49
N THR A 29 7.83 25.75 -2.26
CA THR A 29 6.43 25.66 -1.80
C THR A 29 5.86 24.25 -1.96
N GLU A 30 4.83 23.91 -1.17
CA GLU A 30 4.09 22.65 -1.30
C GLU A 30 3.47 22.48 -2.69
N ALA A 31 2.89 23.56 -3.24
CA ALA A 31 2.38 23.57 -4.61
C ALA A 31 3.49 23.23 -5.62
N ARG A 32 4.70 23.75 -5.42
CA ARG A 32 5.79 23.41 -6.33
C ARG A 32 6.21 21.95 -6.24
N LYS A 33 6.21 21.32 -5.05
CA LYS A 33 6.45 19.87 -4.90
C LYS A 33 5.43 19.04 -5.70
N ILE A 34 4.15 19.40 -5.68
CA ILE A 34 3.10 18.77 -6.49
C ILE A 34 3.44 18.86 -7.99
N GLY A 35 3.83 20.04 -8.46
CA GLY A 35 4.23 20.27 -9.83
C GLY A 35 5.47 19.49 -10.24
N ASP A 36 6.51 19.47 -9.40
CA ASP A 36 7.77 18.78 -9.69
C ASP A 36 7.61 17.25 -9.72
N LEU A 37 6.75 16.68 -8.86
CA LEU A 37 6.37 15.26 -8.95
C LEU A 37 5.74 14.95 -10.30
N TYR A 38 4.77 15.76 -10.73
CA TYR A 38 4.10 15.59 -12.02
C TYR A 38 5.09 15.74 -13.19
N ALA A 39 5.93 16.77 -13.17
CA ALA A 39 6.94 17.03 -14.18
C ALA A 39 7.92 15.85 -14.31
N SER A 40 8.38 15.29 -13.19
CA SER A 40 9.28 14.12 -13.17
C SER A 40 8.65 12.90 -13.84
N PHE A 41 7.34 12.72 -13.70
CA PHE A 41 6.60 11.65 -14.37
C PHE A 41 6.40 11.93 -15.87
N MET A 42 6.27 13.20 -16.26
CA MET A 42 5.99 13.57 -17.65
C MET A 42 7.23 13.63 -18.55
N ASP A 43 8.45 13.69 -17.99
CA ASP A 43 9.71 13.68 -18.73
C ASP A 43 10.05 12.30 -19.32
N THR A 44 9.36 11.94 -20.41
CA THR A 44 9.57 10.66 -21.11
C THR A 44 10.98 10.53 -21.67
N GLU A 45 11.56 11.61 -22.20
CA GLU A 45 12.88 11.54 -22.84
C GLU A 45 13.94 11.10 -21.83
N ARG A 46 13.92 11.70 -20.64
CA ARG A 46 14.81 11.31 -19.56
C ARG A 46 14.57 9.90 -19.09
N ILE A 47 13.31 9.50 -18.88
CA ILE A 47 12.95 8.15 -18.42
C ILE A 47 13.41 7.08 -19.41
N GLU A 48 13.20 7.29 -20.72
CA GLU A 48 13.70 6.38 -21.75
C GLU A 48 15.24 6.33 -21.77
N SER A 49 15.91 7.48 -21.59
CA SER A 49 17.38 7.53 -21.57
C SER A 49 18.01 6.79 -20.38
N LEU A 50 17.31 6.76 -19.24
CA LEU A 50 17.78 6.08 -18.02
C LEU A 50 17.52 4.58 -18.06
N GLY A 51 16.46 4.13 -18.74
CA GLY A 51 16.12 2.71 -18.82
C GLY A 51 15.98 2.10 -17.42
N ALA A 52 16.80 1.09 -17.12
CA ALA A 52 16.85 0.41 -15.82
C ALA A 52 17.90 0.96 -14.84
N ALA A 53 18.72 1.95 -15.24
CA ALA A 53 19.84 2.43 -14.44
C ALA A 53 19.50 2.83 -13.00
N PRO A 54 18.32 3.46 -12.72
CA PRO A 54 17.95 3.81 -11.34
C PRO A 54 17.80 2.63 -10.38
N LEU A 55 17.68 1.39 -10.87
CA LEU A 55 17.56 0.19 -10.03
C LEU A 55 18.91 -0.32 -9.49
N GLY A 56 20.03 0.16 -10.04
CA GLY A 56 21.34 -0.42 -9.80
C GLY A 56 21.75 -0.48 -8.32
N GLU A 57 21.42 0.54 -7.53
CA GLU A 57 21.71 0.58 -6.10
C GLU A 57 20.96 -0.51 -5.32
N GLN A 58 19.65 -0.65 -5.58
CA GLN A 58 18.82 -1.65 -4.90
C GLN A 58 19.23 -3.08 -5.33
N LEU A 59 19.50 -3.30 -6.61
CA LEU A 59 19.95 -4.60 -7.11
C LEU A 59 21.32 -4.99 -6.52
N ALA A 60 22.25 -4.04 -6.39
CA ALA A 60 23.54 -4.29 -5.76
C ALA A 60 23.40 -4.68 -4.27
N ARG A 61 22.42 -4.12 -3.55
CA ARG A 61 22.10 -4.53 -2.17
C ARG A 61 21.61 -5.97 -2.12
N VAL A 62 20.79 -6.40 -3.08
CA VAL A 62 20.40 -7.82 -3.21
C VAL A 62 21.61 -8.71 -3.49
N ASP A 63 22.51 -8.28 -4.37
CA ASP A 63 23.71 -9.06 -4.69
C ASP A 63 24.61 -9.29 -3.47
N ALA A 64 24.64 -8.34 -2.54
CA ALA A 64 25.38 -8.42 -1.29
C ALA A 64 24.75 -9.35 -0.22
N VAL A 65 23.52 -9.84 -0.42
CA VAL A 65 22.88 -10.81 0.49
C VAL A 65 23.62 -12.15 0.44
N THR A 66 24.04 -12.63 1.60
CA THR A 66 24.79 -13.89 1.78
C THR A 66 24.17 -14.88 2.75
N ASP A 67 23.22 -14.42 3.58
CA ASP A 67 22.63 -15.19 4.68
C ASP A 67 21.24 -14.63 5.05
N VAL A 68 20.52 -15.35 5.92
CA VAL A 68 19.16 -14.94 6.33
C VAL A 68 19.13 -13.56 7.03
N PRO A 69 20.06 -13.22 7.95
CA PRO A 69 20.10 -11.89 8.55
C PRO A 69 20.31 -10.74 7.56
N SER A 70 21.20 -10.90 6.57
CA SER A 70 21.43 -9.90 5.52
C SER A 70 20.24 -9.78 4.57
N LEU A 71 19.55 -10.89 4.27
CA LEU A 71 18.28 -10.88 3.53
C LEU A 71 17.22 -10.06 4.28
N LEU A 72 16.98 -10.38 5.55
CA LEU A 72 15.99 -9.71 6.41
C LEU A 72 16.21 -8.20 6.48
N ARG A 73 17.46 -7.78 6.71
CA ARG A 73 17.83 -6.35 6.70
C ARG A 73 17.56 -5.69 5.36
N THR A 74 17.99 -6.32 4.27
CA THR A 74 17.81 -5.78 2.91
C THR A 74 16.33 -5.63 2.58
N VAL A 75 15.50 -6.60 2.95
CA VAL A 75 14.04 -6.54 2.76
C VAL A 75 13.44 -5.38 3.55
N GLY A 76 13.75 -5.23 4.84
CA GLY A 76 13.18 -4.15 5.66
C GLY A 76 13.58 -2.76 5.16
N GLU A 77 14.83 -2.58 4.71
CA GLU A 77 15.29 -1.32 4.14
C GLU A 77 14.62 -1.01 2.77
N LEU A 78 14.32 -2.03 1.96
CA LEU A 78 13.62 -1.87 0.67
C LEU A 78 12.11 -1.66 0.86
N GLU A 79 11.49 -2.26 1.89
CA GLU A 79 10.10 -2.01 2.29
C GLU A 79 9.88 -0.53 2.59
N ARG A 80 10.78 0.08 3.35
CA ARG A 80 10.74 1.53 3.62
C ARG A 80 10.78 2.37 2.33
N GLU A 81 11.40 1.87 1.26
CA GLU A 81 11.48 2.55 -0.03
C GLU A 81 10.31 2.22 -0.98
N GLY A 82 9.32 1.45 -0.54
CA GLY A 82 8.12 1.09 -1.31
C GLY A 82 8.21 -0.23 -2.08
N VAL A 83 9.23 -1.05 -1.84
CA VAL A 83 9.31 -2.41 -2.42
C VAL A 83 8.55 -3.39 -1.53
N GLY A 84 7.58 -4.11 -2.09
CA GLY A 84 6.78 -5.05 -1.30
C GLY A 84 7.60 -6.18 -0.68
N GLY A 85 7.48 -6.36 0.64
CA GLY A 85 8.10 -7.41 1.43
C GLY A 85 7.27 -8.68 1.59
N PHE A 86 7.81 -9.66 2.33
CA PHE A 86 7.08 -10.89 2.70
C PHE A 86 6.27 -10.76 4.00
N ILE A 87 6.49 -9.70 4.80
CA ILE A 87 5.61 -9.30 5.91
C ILE A 87 4.94 -7.99 5.53
N GLY A 88 3.62 -7.99 5.38
CA GLY A 88 2.87 -6.74 5.26
C GLY A 88 2.76 -6.08 6.64
N THR A 89 3.11 -4.80 6.73
CA THR A 89 3.05 -4.03 7.98
C THR A 89 2.15 -2.81 7.81
N TYR A 90 1.25 -2.59 8.77
CA TYR A 90 0.50 -1.34 8.89
C TYR A 90 0.22 -1.02 10.36
N ILE A 91 -0.14 0.23 10.64
CA ILE A 91 -0.33 0.74 12.01
C ILE A 91 -1.75 1.26 12.16
N GLU A 92 -2.49 0.65 13.08
CA GLU A 92 -3.89 0.97 13.35
C GLU A 92 -4.16 0.93 14.87
N PRO A 93 -5.30 1.47 15.35
CA PRO A 93 -5.71 1.29 16.72
C PRO A 93 -5.84 -0.20 17.08
N ASP A 94 -5.37 -0.56 18.26
CA ASP A 94 -5.45 -1.93 18.79
C ASP A 94 -6.94 -2.32 19.02
N PRO A 95 -7.49 -3.36 18.36
CA PRO A 95 -8.88 -3.78 18.54
C PRO A 95 -9.20 -4.20 19.98
N GLY A 96 -8.21 -4.71 20.74
CA GLY A 96 -8.35 -5.05 22.15
C GLY A 96 -8.14 -3.86 23.08
N ASN A 97 -7.50 -2.78 22.62
CA ASN A 97 -7.32 -1.52 23.34
C ASN A 97 -7.32 -0.31 22.39
N PRO A 98 -8.50 0.21 21.97
CA PRO A 98 -8.62 1.25 20.95
C PRO A 98 -8.08 2.64 21.33
N GLN A 99 -7.31 2.76 22.43
CA GLN A 99 -6.67 3.99 22.87
C GLN A 99 -5.18 4.06 22.53
N ARG A 100 -4.64 3.04 21.87
CA ARG A 100 -3.25 2.99 21.41
C ARG A 100 -3.13 2.44 20.00
N TYR A 101 -2.08 2.85 19.30
CA TYR A 101 -1.66 2.19 18.06
C TYR A 101 -0.88 0.91 18.36
N VAL A 102 -1.01 -0.07 17.48
CA VAL A 102 -0.17 -1.28 17.43
C VAL A 102 0.21 -1.57 15.98
N ALA A 103 1.37 -2.19 15.77
CA ALA A 103 1.73 -2.70 14.46
C ALA A 103 0.96 -3.99 14.16
N PHE A 104 0.46 -4.12 12.94
CA PHE A 104 -0.20 -5.30 12.43
C PHE A 104 0.70 -5.97 11.41
N PHE A 105 0.92 -7.27 11.57
CA PHE A 105 1.62 -8.09 10.60
C PHE A 105 0.63 -8.97 9.84
N VAL A 106 0.71 -8.91 8.51
CA VAL A 106 -0.14 -9.68 7.60
C VAL A 106 0.69 -10.45 6.59
N GLN A 107 0.13 -11.57 6.12
CA GLN A 107 0.67 -12.34 5.01
C GLN A 107 0.92 -11.45 3.78
N SER A 108 2.08 -11.62 3.15
CA SER A 108 2.49 -10.89 1.95
C SER A 108 3.46 -11.77 1.13
N GLY A 109 4.05 -11.21 0.08
CA GLY A 109 5.13 -11.84 -0.67
C GLY A 109 4.72 -12.54 -1.96
N LEU A 110 3.44 -12.49 -2.33
CA LEU A 110 2.94 -13.04 -3.59
C LEU A 110 2.86 -11.97 -4.69
N SER A 111 3.16 -12.37 -5.92
CA SER A 111 3.05 -11.52 -7.10
C SER A 111 1.74 -11.66 -7.88
N LEU A 112 0.96 -12.70 -7.61
CA LEU A 112 -0.40 -12.89 -8.12
C LEU A 112 -1.45 -12.44 -7.09
N PRO A 113 -2.70 -12.16 -7.51
CA PRO A 113 -3.69 -11.50 -6.65
C PRO A 113 -4.09 -12.24 -5.36
N ASP A 114 -3.94 -13.57 -5.29
CA ASP A 114 -4.38 -14.39 -4.16
C ASP A 114 -3.66 -15.75 -4.16
N GLU A 115 -3.64 -16.46 -3.01
CA GLU A 115 -3.05 -17.81 -2.91
C GLU A 115 -3.65 -18.78 -3.92
N SER A 116 -4.95 -18.64 -4.20
CA SER A 116 -5.66 -19.52 -5.12
C SER A 116 -5.09 -19.50 -6.54
N TYR A 117 -4.42 -18.42 -6.95
CA TYR A 117 -3.74 -18.32 -8.24
C TYR A 117 -2.54 -19.26 -8.36
N TYR A 118 -1.98 -19.74 -7.25
CA TYR A 118 -0.87 -20.69 -7.23
C TYR A 118 -1.33 -22.14 -7.16
N ARG A 119 -2.56 -22.38 -6.68
CA ARG A 119 -3.06 -23.74 -6.39
C ARG A 119 -4.14 -24.24 -7.35
N LEU A 120 -5.04 -23.38 -7.84
CA LEU A 120 -6.16 -23.85 -8.66
C LEU A 120 -5.73 -24.04 -10.14
N GLU A 121 -6.18 -25.15 -10.75
CA GLU A 121 -5.84 -25.54 -12.13
C GLU A 121 -6.25 -24.49 -13.17
N ASN A 122 -7.38 -23.80 -12.95
CA ASN A 122 -7.89 -22.80 -13.89
C ASN A 122 -6.98 -21.57 -14.05
N PHE A 123 -5.92 -21.43 -13.24
CA PHE A 123 -4.92 -20.37 -13.33
C PHE A 123 -3.58 -20.85 -13.94
N ASP A 124 -3.48 -22.05 -14.51
CA ASP A 124 -2.26 -22.56 -15.17
C ASP A 124 -1.70 -21.59 -16.23
N LYS A 125 -2.59 -21.04 -17.05
CA LYS A 125 -2.22 -20.06 -18.08
C LYS A 125 -1.71 -18.76 -17.46
N THR A 126 -2.34 -18.30 -16.38
CA THR A 126 -1.91 -17.10 -15.65
C THR A 126 -0.55 -17.29 -15.01
N ARG A 127 -0.24 -18.47 -14.44
CA ARG A 127 1.10 -18.79 -13.91
C ARG A 127 2.16 -18.82 -15.02
N THR A 128 1.82 -19.38 -16.17
CA THR A 128 2.71 -19.39 -17.35
C THR A 128 2.99 -17.96 -17.86
N ALA A 129 1.95 -17.12 -17.93
CA ALA A 129 2.08 -15.71 -18.29
C ALA A 129 2.90 -14.93 -17.26
N PHE A 130 2.70 -15.20 -15.96
CA PHE A 130 3.47 -14.58 -14.88
C PHE A 130 4.96 -14.91 -14.96
N ARG A 131 5.30 -16.19 -15.13
CA ARG A 131 6.70 -16.63 -15.29
C ARG A 131 7.36 -15.96 -16.50
N SER A 132 6.61 -15.79 -17.59
CA SER A 132 7.08 -15.11 -18.81
C SER A 132 7.29 -13.60 -18.57
N TYR A 133 6.36 -12.97 -17.86
CA TYR A 133 6.48 -11.57 -17.41
C TYR A 133 7.71 -11.38 -16.53
N ALA A 134 7.90 -12.22 -15.51
CA ALA A 134 9.03 -12.15 -14.59
C ALA A 134 10.37 -12.26 -15.34
N ALA A 135 10.51 -13.24 -16.24
CA ALA A 135 11.71 -13.38 -17.07
C ALA A 135 11.95 -12.14 -17.95
N THR A 136 10.89 -11.57 -18.54
CA THR A 136 10.98 -10.39 -19.39
C THR A 136 11.51 -9.18 -18.61
N VAL A 137 10.90 -8.85 -17.47
CA VAL A 137 11.30 -7.65 -16.72
C VAL A 137 12.66 -7.80 -16.04
N LEU A 138 13.01 -9.02 -15.58
CA LEU A 138 14.36 -9.30 -15.06
C LEU A 138 15.41 -9.15 -16.16
N SER A 139 15.13 -9.63 -17.38
CA SER A 139 16.03 -9.45 -18.53
C SER A 139 16.21 -7.98 -18.91
N LEU A 140 15.11 -7.20 -18.94
CA LEU A 140 15.17 -5.76 -19.18
C LEU A 140 16.01 -5.01 -18.12
N ALA A 141 16.01 -5.51 -16.87
CA ALA A 141 16.81 -4.97 -15.78
C ALA A 141 18.29 -5.42 -15.81
N GLY A 142 18.69 -6.24 -16.78
CA GLY A 142 20.06 -6.76 -16.89
C GLY A 142 20.39 -7.84 -15.85
N VAL A 143 19.39 -8.53 -15.31
CA VAL A 143 19.60 -9.67 -14.40
C VAL A 143 19.97 -10.91 -15.22
N ASP A 144 21.10 -11.51 -14.88
CA ASP A 144 21.58 -12.75 -15.51
C ASP A 144 20.62 -13.93 -15.26
N ASP A 145 20.58 -14.85 -16.22
CA ASP A 145 19.76 -16.06 -16.19
C ASP A 145 18.28 -15.80 -15.82
N ALA A 146 17.70 -14.73 -16.39
CA ALA A 146 16.37 -14.23 -16.07
C ALA A 146 15.27 -15.31 -16.10
N ASP A 147 15.34 -16.27 -17.03
CA ASP A 147 14.45 -17.43 -17.08
C ASP A 147 14.54 -18.31 -15.83
N ALA A 148 15.75 -18.65 -15.39
CA ALA A 148 15.96 -19.45 -14.19
C ALA A 148 15.59 -18.69 -12.92
N GLN A 149 15.83 -17.37 -12.88
CA GLN A 149 15.37 -16.52 -11.79
C GLN A 149 13.83 -16.52 -11.71
N ALA A 150 13.14 -16.37 -12.85
CA ALA A 150 11.68 -16.41 -12.90
C ALA A 150 11.10 -17.76 -12.43
N ASP A 151 11.76 -18.88 -12.77
CA ASP A 151 11.37 -20.20 -12.28
C ASP A 151 11.52 -20.32 -10.75
N ARG A 152 12.61 -19.79 -10.19
CA ARG A 152 12.83 -19.74 -8.73
C ARG A 152 11.76 -18.91 -8.03
N VAL A 153 11.42 -17.74 -8.57
CA VAL A 153 10.35 -16.89 -8.03
C VAL A 153 9.05 -17.66 -7.98
N LEU A 154 8.61 -18.22 -9.12
CA LEU A 154 7.31 -18.91 -9.17
C LEU A 154 7.28 -20.10 -8.21
N ALA A 155 8.37 -20.86 -8.11
CA ALA A 155 8.45 -21.99 -7.17
C ALA A 155 8.35 -21.52 -5.71
N LEU A 156 9.13 -20.50 -5.33
CA LEU A 156 9.12 -19.95 -3.97
C LEU A 156 7.75 -19.36 -3.60
N GLU A 157 7.17 -18.55 -4.47
CA GLU A 157 5.85 -17.96 -4.23
C GLU A 157 4.74 -19.03 -4.19
N THR A 158 4.85 -20.11 -4.98
CA THR A 158 3.91 -21.24 -4.92
C THR A 158 3.97 -21.94 -3.57
N GLU A 159 5.17 -22.16 -3.02
CA GLU A 159 5.34 -22.76 -1.70
C GLU A 159 4.86 -21.82 -0.59
N LEU A 160 5.23 -20.53 -0.66
CA LEU A 160 4.76 -19.50 0.27
C LEU A 160 3.23 -19.42 0.30
N ALA A 161 2.59 -19.45 -0.88
CA ALA A 161 1.13 -19.41 -1.00
C ALA A 161 0.43 -20.56 -0.25
N THR A 162 1.08 -21.71 -0.06
CA THR A 162 0.50 -22.82 0.73
C THR A 162 0.32 -22.49 2.21
N HIS A 163 1.01 -21.46 2.71
CA HIS A 163 0.92 -20.97 4.09
C HIS A 163 -0.03 -19.78 4.24
N HIS A 164 -0.53 -19.20 3.14
CA HIS A 164 -1.50 -18.12 3.18
C HIS A 164 -2.88 -18.62 3.63
N TRP A 165 -3.59 -17.80 4.41
CA TRP A 165 -5.02 -17.96 4.61
C TRP A 165 -5.79 -17.50 3.38
N ASP A 166 -6.91 -18.15 3.11
CA ASP A 166 -7.84 -17.73 2.07
C ASP A 166 -8.56 -16.40 2.42
N ASN A 167 -9.22 -15.83 1.43
CA ASN A 167 -9.93 -14.55 1.58
C ASN A 167 -11.16 -14.61 2.50
N VAL A 168 -11.71 -15.79 2.80
CA VAL A 168 -12.86 -15.95 3.70
C VAL A 168 -12.37 -15.84 5.13
N ARG A 169 -11.33 -16.58 5.49
CA ARG A 169 -10.73 -16.57 6.83
C ARG A 169 -10.12 -15.21 7.15
N ASN A 170 -9.52 -14.54 6.17
CA ASN A 170 -8.95 -13.19 6.33
C ASN A 170 -9.98 -12.10 6.66
N ARG A 171 -11.30 -12.36 6.52
CA ARG A 171 -12.37 -11.44 6.89
C ARG A 171 -12.91 -11.65 8.30
N ASP A 172 -12.44 -12.69 9.00
CA ASP A 172 -12.83 -12.94 10.39
C ASP A 172 -12.00 -12.06 11.33
N ALA A 173 -12.63 -11.01 11.87
CA ALA A 173 -12.01 -10.05 12.77
C ALA A 173 -11.54 -10.66 14.10
N VAL A 174 -12.11 -11.80 14.52
CA VAL A 174 -11.68 -12.51 15.73
C VAL A 174 -10.45 -13.36 15.42
N ALA A 175 -10.47 -14.09 14.29
CA ALA A 175 -9.34 -14.93 13.90
C ALA A 175 -8.08 -14.12 13.56
N THR A 176 -8.24 -12.89 13.09
CA THR A 176 -7.15 -11.99 12.70
C THR A 176 -6.62 -11.12 13.84
N TYR A 177 -7.10 -11.31 15.07
CA TYR A 177 -6.59 -10.62 16.25
C TYR A 177 -5.81 -11.58 17.14
N ASN A 178 -4.48 -11.63 16.96
CA ASN A 178 -3.54 -12.42 17.75
C ASN A 178 -2.42 -11.49 18.23
N LEU A 179 -2.66 -10.80 19.35
CA LEU A 179 -1.67 -9.93 19.96
C LEU A 179 -0.54 -10.77 20.59
N MET A 180 0.70 -10.54 20.15
CA MET A 180 1.89 -11.28 20.56
C MET A 180 3.02 -10.33 20.93
N THR A 181 3.87 -10.71 21.87
CA THR A 181 5.12 -9.98 22.11
C THR A 181 6.10 -10.21 20.96
N TRP A 182 7.05 -9.29 20.75
CA TRP A 182 8.10 -9.46 19.74
C TRP A 182 8.80 -10.83 19.82
N ASP A 183 9.22 -11.23 21.03
CA ASP A 183 9.87 -12.51 21.25
C ASP A 183 8.98 -13.71 20.86
N ALA A 184 7.67 -13.61 21.09
CA ALA A 184 6.72 -14.64 20.70
C ALA A 184 6.55 -14.70 19.17
N VAL A 185 6.63 -13.57 18.46
CA VAL A 185 6.64 -13.54 16.99
C VAL A 185 7.91 -14.22 16.45
N GLY A 186 9.07 -13.93 17.02
CA GLY A 186 10.32 -14.61 16.66
C GLY A 186 10.27 -16.11 16.94
N ALA A 187 9.70 -16.52 18.07
CA ALA A 187 9.50 -17.93 18.41
C ALA A 187 8.50 -18.64 17.48
N LEU A 188 7.43 -17.95 17.06
CA LEU A 188 6.44 -18.44 16.10
C LEU A 188 7.06 -18.69 14.74
N ALA A 189 7.86 -17.75 14.23
CA ALA A 189 8.57 -17.89 12.97
C ALA A 189 9.74 -18.88 13.06
N GLY A 190 10.28 -19.14 14.26
CA GLY A 190 11.45 -20.01 14.43
C GLY A 190 12.75 -19.43 13.84
N VAL A 191 12.76 -18.14 13.50
CA VAL A 191 13.91 -17.38 12.97
C VAL A 191 13.99 -16.02 13.65
N ASP A 192 15.20 -15.48 13.79
CA ASP A 192 15.40 -14.14 14.36
C ASP A 192 15.05 -13.06 13.33
N LEU A 193 13.90 -12.41 13.53
CA LEU A 193 13.40 -11.32 12.68
C LEU A 193 13.97 -9.95 13.06
N ALA A 194 14.83 -9.84 14.09
CA ALA A 194 15.38 -8.55 14.52
C ALA A 194 16.10 -7.77 13.40
N PRO A 195 16.89 -8.39 12.50
CA PRO A 195 17.52 -7.66 11.40
C PRO A 195 16.51 -6.97 10.46
N TRP A 196 15.35 -7.58 10.24
CA TRP A 196 14.26 -6.97 9.47
C TRP A 196 13.59 -5.86 10.26
N ARG A 197 13.27 -6.09 11.54
CA ARG A 197 12.66 -5.08 12.42
C ARG A 197 13.52 -3.82 12.50
N ASP A 198 14.81 -3.97 12.75
CA ASP A 198 15.72 -2.84 12.94
C ASP A 198 15.86 -2.00 11.66
N ALA A 199 15.70 -2.64 10.50
CA ALA A 199 15.67 -1.97 9.20
C ALA A 199 14.33 -1.26 8.93
N VAL A 200 13.21 -1.96 9.14
CA VAL A 200 11.88 -1.43 8.83
C VAL A 200 11.42 -0.41 9.87
N ALA A 201 11.78 -0.57 11.14
CA ALA A 201 11.32 0.23 12.27
C ALA A 201 12.43 1.08 12.91
N SER A 202 13.42 1.49 12.12
CA SER A 202 14.58 2.25 12.62
C SER A 202 14.16 3.48 13.43
N GLY A 203 14.58 3.54 14.70
CA GLY A 203 14.21 4.62 15.63
C GLY A 203 12.81 4.49 16.26
N HIS A 204 12.10 3.41 15.99
CA HIS A 204 10.75 3.10 16.47
C HIS A 204 10.64 1.66 17.00
N GLU A 205 11.75 1.04 17.38
CA GLU A 205 11.84 -0.37 17.78
C GLU A 205 10.95 -0.69 19.00
N ASP A 206 10.85 0.23 19.95
CA ASP A 206 9.98 0.10 21.14
C ASP A 206 8.50 -0.02 20.76
N GLY A 207 8.10 0.55 19.62
CA GLY A 207 6.74 0.46 19.10
C GLY A 207 6.37 -0.92 18.56
N PHE A 208 7.34 -1.83 18.45
CA PHE A 208 7.17 -3.22 18.02
C PHE A 208 7.17 -4.21 19.20
N ALA A 209 7.09 -3.73 20.45
CA ALA A 209 7.07 -4.59 21.64
C ALA A 209 5.91 -5.60 21.63
N GLU A 210 4.74 -5.18 21.14
CA GLU A 210 3.59 -6.03 20.89
C GLU A 210 3.11 -5.82 19.45
N ILE A 211 2.74 -6.92 18.80
CA ILE A 211 2.33 -6.97 17.40
C ILE A 211 1.00 -7.72 17.32
N ASN A 212 0.05 -7.20 16.56
CA ASN A 212 -1.09 -8.01 16.15
C ASN A 212 -0.72 -8.84 14.91
N VAL A 213 -0.61 -10.15 15.07
CA VAL A 213 -0.29 -11.08 13.97
C VAL A 213 -1.59 -11.63 13.39
N ASN A 214 -1.97 -11.20 12.18
CA ASN A 214 -3.28 -11.58 11.64
C ASN A 214 -3.37 -13.06 11.27
N GLN A 215 -2.28 -13.66 10.74
CA GLN A 215 -2.27 -15.06 10.30
C GLN A 215 -1.09 -15.83 10.93
N PRO A 216 -1.15 -16.26 12.19
CA PRO A 216 -0.01 -16.88 12.86
C PRO A 216 0.65 -18.04 12.10
N SER A 217 -0.15 -18.93 11.49
CA SER A 217 0.37 -20.07 10.72
C SER A 217 1.12 -19.67 9.43
N PHE A 218 0.86 -18.48 8.90
CA PHE A 218 1.65 -17.95 7.79
C PHE A 218 3.09 -17.66 8.24
N PHE A 219 3.26 -17.06 9.44
CA PHE A 219 4.58 -16.74 9.97
C PHE A 219 5.38 -17.99 10.34
N GLU A 220 4.72 -19.03 10.86
CA GLU A 220 5.33 -20.35 11.02
C GLU A 220 5.87 -20.88 9.68
N GLY A 221 5.05 -20.84 8.63
CA GLY A 221 5.42 -21.28 7.28
C GLY A 221 6.55 -20.47 6.66
N LEU A 222 6.44 -19.14 6.67
CA LEU A 222 7.46 -18.21 6.21
C LEU A 222 8.81 -18.49 6.89
N GLY A 223 8.79 -18.74 8.20
CA GLY A 223 9.95 -19.13 8.97
C GLY A 223 10.70 -20.34 8.42
N THR A 224 9.98 -21.36 7.96
CA THR A 224 10.58 -22.54 7.33
C THR A 224 11.24 -22.26 5.97
N LEU A 225 10.80 -21.20 5.28
CA LEU A 225 11.34 -20.77 3.99
C LEU A 225 12.53 -19.82 4.15
N LEU A 226 12.71 -19.21 5.31
CA LEU A 226 13.85 -18.35 5.64
C LEU A 226 15.06 -19.20 6.06
N SER A 227 15.63 -19.93 5.09
CA SER A 227 16.78 -20.83 5.30
C SER A 227 17.96 -20.50 4.38
N GLU A 228 19.16 -20.86 4.82
CA GLU A 228 20.42 -20.60 4.10
C GLU A 228 20.45 -21.23 2.70
N GLU A 229 19.84 -22.40 2.52
CA GLU A 229 19.77 -23.09 1.23
C GLU A 229 18.88 -22.36 0.21
N ARG A 230 17.96 -21.49 0.69
CA ARG A 230 17.00 -20.75 -0.14
C ARG A 230 17.42 -19.30 -0.43
N ILE A 231 18.60 -18.87 0.01
CA ILE A 231 19.08 -17.49 -0.25
C ILE A 231 19.09 -17.16 -1.75
N GLY A 232 19.41 -18.14 -2.60
CA GLY A 232 19.33 -17.95 -4.06
C GLY A 232 17.92 -17.64 -4.57
N ASP A 233 16.90 -18.28 -3.98
CA ASP A 233 15.49 -18.10 -4.37
C ASP A 233 14.95 -16.76 -3.86
N TRP A 234 15.31 -16.39 -2.63
CA TRP A 234 14.96 -15.09 -2.06
C TRP A 234 15.62 -13.92 -2.79
N LYS A 235 16.85 -14.08 -3.29
CA LYS A 235 17.48 -13.06 -4.15
C LYS A 235 16.74 -12.92 -5.48
N ALA A 236 16.30 -14.03 -6.09
CA ALA A 236 15.50 -13.99 -7.31
C ALA A 236 14.17 -13.25 -7.08
N TRP A 237 13.49 -13.58 -5.99
CA TRP A 237 12.26 -12.94 -5.53
C TRP A 237 12.44 -11.44 -5.30
N LEU A 238 13.48 -11.04 -4.56
CA LEU A 238 13.72 -9.64 -4.23
C LEU A 238 14.07 -8.80 -5.46
N ARG A 239 14.85 -9.35 -6.41
CA ARG A 239 15.10 -8.68 -7.70
C ARG A 239 13.81 -8.45 -8.48
N LEU A 240 12.92 -9.45 -8.55
CA LEU A 240 11.64 -9.27 -9.23
C LEU A 240 10.79 -8.19 -8.53
N HIS A 241 10.74 -8.19 -7.20
CA HIS A 241 9.97 -7.22 -6.43
C HIS A 241 10.48 -5.78 -6.61
N ILE A 242 11.80 -5.57 -6.67
CA ILE A 242 12.42 -4.27 -7.01
C ILE A 242 11.99 -3.83 -8.41
N VAL A 243 12.14 -4.70 -9.41
CA VAL A 243 11.83 -4.37 -10.81
C VAL A 243 10.34 -4.10 -10.98
N ARG A 244 9.48 -4.94 -10.41
CA ARG A 244 8.02 -4.83 -10.51
C ARG A 244 7.49 -3.55 -9.85
N SER A 245 7.94 -3.24 -8.63
CA SER A 245 7.50 -2.02 -7.92
C SER A 245 7.90 -0.75 -8.66
N SER A 246 9.02 -0.78 -9.39
CA SER A 246 9.53 0.34 -10.16
C SER A 246 9.01 0.39 -11.60
N ALA A 247 8.55 -0.72 -12.17
CA ALA A 247 8.20 -0.85 -13.59
C ALA A 247 7.27 0.26 -14.14
N PRO A 248 6.24 0.76 -13.41
CA PRO A 248 5.40 1.86 -13.89
C PRO A 248 6.12 3.19 -14.13
N PHE A 249 7.34 3.33 -13.61
CA PHE A 249 8.14 4.56 -13.56
C PHE A 249 9.46 4.47 -14.36
N LEU A 250 9.71 3.34 -15.03
CA LEU A 250 10.89 3.12 -15.88
C LEU A 250 10.55 3.36 -17.36
N SER A 251 11.48 3.01 -18.26
CA SER A 251 11.26 3.11 -19.71
C SER A 251 10.04 2.33 -20.20
N SER A 252 9.56 2.71 -21.38
CA SER A 252 8.37 2.15 -22.05
C SER A 252 8.35 0.62 -22.06
N ALA A 253 9.49 -0.04 -22.28
CA ALA A 253 9.58 -1.49 -22.28
C ALA A 253 9.14 -2.14 -20.95
N PHE A 254 9.46 -1.54 -19.80
CA PHE A 254 9.01 -2.01 -18.49
C PHE A 254 7.52 -1.73 -18.28
N VAL A 255 7.08 -0.51 -18.62
CA VAL A 255 5.68 -0.10 -18.50
C VAL A 255 4.77 -1.01 -19.32
N ASP A 256 5.18 -1.33 -20.55
CA ASP A 256 4.43 -2.17 -21.48
C ASP A 256 4.40 -3.63 -21.03
N ALA A 257 5.54 -4.18 -20.57
CA ALA A 257 5.59 -5.55 -20.03
C ALA A 257 4.72 -5.68 -18.76
N ASN A 258 4.80 -4.71 -17.85
CA ASN A 258 3.98 -4.68 -16.63
C ASN A 258 2.51 -4.53 -16.94
N PHE A 259 2.14 -3.65 -17.89
CA PHE A 259 0.75 -3.48 -18.29
C PHE A 259 0.19 -4.70 -19.04
N ALA A 260 0.98 -5.33 -19.90
CA ALA A 260 0.54 -6.55 -20.61
C ALA A 260 0.13 -7.66 -19.63
N PHE A 261 0.85 -7.80 -18.51
CA PHE A 261 0.51 -8.78 -17.49
C PHE A 261 -0.54 -8.27 -16.49
N TYR A 262 -0.22 -7.26 -15.68
CA TYR A 262 -1.11 -6.79 -14.60
C TYR A 262 -2.34 -6.03 -15.10
N GLY A 263 -2.28 -5.43 -16.29
CA GLY A 263 -3.42 -4.78 -16.93
C GLY A 263 -4.20 -5.76 -17.79
N THR A 264 -3.60 -6.24 -18.88
CA THR A 264 -4.34 -7.03 -19.88
C THR A 264 -4.62 -8.46 -19.42
N GLU A 265 -3.60 -9.24 -19.05
CA GLU A 265 -3.80 -10.65 -18.66
C GLU A 265 -4.69 -10.79 -17.41
N LEU A 266 -4.43 -10.02 -16.35
CA LEU A 266 -5.18 -10.17 -15.09
C LEU A 266 -6.54 -9.49 -15.07
N THR A 267 -6.72 -8.37 -15.78
CA THR A 267 -7.95 -7.55 -15.66
C THR A 267 -8.71 -7.38 -16.97
N GLY A 268 -8.15 -7.83 -18.10
CA GLY A 268 -8.77 -7.70 -19.42
C GLY A 268 -8.74 -6.28 -20.00
N VAL A 269 -7.99 -5.35 -19.39
CA VAL A 269 -7.91 -3.96 -19.87
C VAL A 269 -7.04 -3.91 -21.13
N PRO A 270 -7.58 -3.43 -22.27
CA PRO A 270 -6.90 -3.56 -23.56
C PRO A 270 -5.82 -2.49 -23.81
N VAL A 271 -5.91 -1.33 -23.16
CA VAL A 271 -5.03 -0.18 -23.41
C VAL A 271 -4.69 0.47 -22.08
N ASN A 272 -3.42 0.83 -21.91
CA ASN A 272 -2.95 1.51 -20.71
C ASN A 272 -3.56 2.92 -20.62
N ARG A 273 -3.71 3.44 -19.40
CA ARG A 273 -4.16 4.81 -19.19
C ARG A 273 -3.18 5.79 -19.83
N GLU A 274 -3.73 6.87 -20.36
CA GLU A 274 -2.95 7.99 -20.87
C GLU A 274 -1.90 8.43 -19.85
N ARG A 275 -0.74 8.90 -20.33
CA ARG A 275 0.39 9.19 -19.44
C ARG A 275 0.04 10.21 -18.36
N TRP A 276 -0.67 11.28 -18.72
CA TRP A 276 -1.08 12.32 -17.78
C TRP A 276 -1.95 11.75 -16.64
N LYS A 277 -2.86 10.81 -16.93
CA LYS A 277 -3.69 10.14 -15.92
C LYS A 277 -2.85 9.32 -14.93
N ARG A 278 -1.80 8.66 -15.42
CA ARG A 278 -0.85 7.92 -14.58
C ARG A 278 0.01 8.88 -13.75
N GLY A 279 0.41 10.02 -14.31
CA GLY A 279 1.11 11.08 -13.59
C GLY A 279 0.27 11.68 -12.46
N VAL A 280 -1.01 11.94 -12.72
CA VAL A 280 -1.98 12.34 -11.68
C VAL A 280 -2.04 11.28 -10.58
N GLY A 281 -2.19 10.00 -10.94
CA GLY A 281 -2.21 8.91 -9.96
C GLY A 281 -0.94 8.82 -9.11
N PHE A 282 0.23 9.09 -9.69
CA PHE A 282 1.50 9.16 -8.94
C PHE A 282 1.48 10.31 -7.92
N VAL A 283 1.08 11.51 -8.34
CA VAL A 283 0.99 12.68 -7.47
C VAL A 283 -0.05 12.46 -6.36
N GLU A 284 -1.19 11.85 -6.66
CA GLU A 284 -2.20 11.50 -5.66
C GLU A 284 -1.68 10.49 -4.63
N ALA A 285 -0.94 9.46 -5.07
CA ALA A 285 -0.31 8.52 -4.16
C ALA A 285 0.73 9.19 -3.26
N ALA A 286 1.44 10.20 -3.78
CA ALA A 286 2.52 10.86 -3.06
C ALA A 286 2.07 11.98 -2.11
N MET A 287 1.21 12.87 -2.62
CA MET A 287 0.81 14.11 -1.96
C MET A 287 -0.70 14.36 -2.12
N GLY A 288 -1.51 13.31 -2.18
CA GLY A 288 -2.94 13.40 -2.46
C GLY A 288 -3.72 14.28 -1.48
N GLU A 289 -3.28 14.41 -0.24
CA GLU A 289 -3.92 15.28 0.75
C GLU A 289 -3.58 16.77 0.50
N ALA A 290 -2.35 17.09 0.06
CA ALA A 290 -1.99 18.45 -0.36
C ALA A 290 -2.74 18.86 -1.64
N VAL A 291 -2.88 17.94 -2.60
CA VAL A 291 -3.75 18.14 -3.78
C VAL A 291 -5.21 18.34 -3.33
N GLY A 292 -5.68 17.52 -2.40
CA GLY A 292 -7.03 17.57 -1.86
C GLY A 292 -7.38 18.92 -1.22
N LYS A 293 -6.41 19.58 -0.57
CA LYS A 293 -6.59 20.93 -0.03
C LYS A 293 -6.96 21.94 -1.12
N VAL A 294 -6.21 21.96 -2.23
CA VAL A 294 -6.49 22.84 -3.38
C VAL A 294 -7.79 22.43 -4.08
N TYR A 295 -8.05 21.13 -4.19
CA TYR A 295 -9.28 20.61 -4.79
C TYR A 295 -10.52 21.07 -4.03
N VAL A 296 -10.51 20.99 -2.69
CA VAL A 296 -11.62 21.46 -1.84
C VAL A 296 -11.83 22.96 -2.00
N GLU A 297 -10.76 23.77 -1.99
CA GLU A 297 -10.85 25.21 -2.20
C GLU A 297 -11.53 25.60 -3.52
N ARG A 298 -11.35 24.80 -4.58
CA ARG A 298 -11.89 25.08 -5.92
C ARG A 298 -13.26 24.44 -6.18
N HIS A 299 -13.50 23.24 -5.65
CA HIS A 299 -14.59 22.36 -6.10
C HIS A 299 -15.60 21.97 -5.01
N PHE A 300 -15.37 22.33 -3.74
CA PHE A 300 -16.27 21.96 -2.64
C PHE A 300 -16.92 23.19 -1.97
N PRO A 301 -18.14 23.58 -2.39
CA PRO A 301 -18.83 24.73 -1.81
C PRO A 301 -19.30 24.44 -0.37
N PRO A 302 -19.18 25.40 0.58
CA PRO A 302 -19.59 25.19 1.98
C PRO A 302 -21.02 24.69 2.17
N ALA A 303 -21.96 25.15 1.34
CA ALA A 303 -23.36 24.72 1.39
C ALA A 303 -23.56 23.22 1.16
N ALA A 304 -22.65 22.56 0.43
CA ALA A 304 -22.70 21.11 0.24
C ALA A 304 -22.40 20.35 1.54
N LYS A 305 -21.54 20.92 2.40
CA LYS A 305 -21.24 20.35 3.71
C LYS A 305 -22.47 20.42 4.62
N ASP A 306 -23.09 21.59 4.72
CA ASP A 306 -24.27 21.81 5.58
C ASP A 306 -25.42 20.86 5.20
N ALA A 307 -25.67 20.70 3.90
CA ALA A 307 -26.70 19.78 3.40
C ALA A 307 -26.38 18.30 3.71
N MET A 308 -25.10 17.91 3.64
CA MET A 308 -24.68 16.55 3.99
C MET A 308 -24.72 16.30 5.50
N ASP A 309 -24.36 17.28 6.33
CA ASP A 309 -24.48 17.18 7.78
C ASP A 309 -25.94 16.96 8.20
N GLU A 310 -26.89 17.68 7.59
CA GLU A 310 -28.33 17.48 7.81
C GLU A 310 -28.79 16.08 7.38
N LEU A 311 -28.38 15.63 6.18
CA LEU A 311 -28.74 14.30 5.68
C LEU A 311 -28.20 13.19 6.60
N VAL A 312 -26.97 13.30 7.06
CA VAL A 312 -26.36 12.34 7.98
C VAL A 312 -27.11 12.32 9.31
N ALA A 313 -27.46 13.47 9.86
CA ALA A 313 -28.26 13.56 11.09
C ALA A 313 -29.62 12.87 10.93
N ASN A 314 -30.30 13.09 9.79
CA ASN A 314 -31.57 12.44 9.47
C ASN A 314 -31.42 10.90 9.37
N LEU A 315 -30.32 10.41 8.77
CA LEU A 315 -30.05 8.98 8.68
C LEU A 315 -29.74 8.35 10.05
N ILE A 316 -28.96 9.02 10.90
CA ILE A 316 -28.69 8.56 12.27
C ILE A 316 -30.00 8.44 13.04
N GLU A 317 -30.88 9.43 12.96
CA GLU A 317 -32.19 9.39 13.62
C GLU A 317 -33.08 8.26 13.06
N ALA A 318 -33.10 8.05 11.75
CA ALA A 318 -33.85 6.95 11.14
C ALA A 318 -33.34 5.57 11.60
N TYR A 319 -32.01 5.39 11.68
CA TYR A 319 -31.41 4.17 12.24
C TYR A 319 -31.78 3.97 13.71
N ARG A 320 -31.77 5.04 14.52
CA ARG A 320 -32.16 4.99 15.93
C ARG A 320 -33.60 4.51 16.09
N GLN A 321 -34.53 5.05 15.28
CA GLN A 321 -35.93 4.62 15.27
C GLN A 321 -36.07 3.15 14.85
N SER A 322 -35.38 2.75 13.77
CA SER A 322 -35.42 1.38 13.26
C SER A 322 -34.90 0.38 14.30
N ILE A 323 -33.70 0.59 14.85
CA ILE A 323 -33.06 -0.31 15.84
C ILE A 323 -33.96 -0.48 17.07
N SER A 324 -34.61 0.59 17.53
CA SER A 324 -35.50 0.55 18.70
C SER A 324 -36.67 -0.44 18.53
N GLN A 325 -37.09 -0.70 17.29
CA GLN A 325 -38.27 -1.51 16.95
C GLN A 325 -37.94 -2.90 16.39
N LEU A 326 -36.65 -3.29 16.29
CA LEU A 326 -36.26 -4.59 15.74
C LEU A 326 -36.64 -5.76 16.67
N GLU A 327 -37.69 -6.50 16.32
CA GLU A 327 -38.23 -7.61 17.12
C GLU A 327 -37.31 -8.84 17.19
N TRP A 328 -36.39 -8.99 16.23
CA TRP A 328 -35.45 -10.12 16.22
C TRP A 328 -34.27 -9.93 17.19
N MET A 329 -34.07 -8.72 17.72
CA MET A 329 -33.03 -8.40 18.69
C MET A 329 -33.58 -8.37 20.11
N THR A 330 -32.82 -8.91 21.06
CA THR A 330 -33.13 -8.72 22.48
C THR A 330 -33.01 -7.23 22.85
N GLU A 331 -33.66 -6.83 23.95
CA GLU A 331 -33.56 -5.47 24.48
C GLU A 331 -32.10 -5.06 24.76
N ALA A 332 -31.34 -5.90 25.47
CA ALA A 332 -29.93 -5.65 25.77
C ALA A 332 -29.05 -5.47 24.51
N THR A 333 -29.33 -6.20 23.42
CA THR A 333 -28.58 -6.02 22.17
C THR A 333 -28.98 -4.73 21.46
N ARG A 334 -30.26 -4.33 21.52
CA ARG A 334 -30.71 -3.03 20.98
C ARG A 334 -30.07 -1.87 21.72
N GLU A 335 -30.00 -1.92 23.05
CA GLU A 335 -29.32 -0.90 23.86
C GLU A 335 -27.86 -0.70 23.41
N ARG A 336 -27.09 -1.79 23.30
CA ARG A 336 -25.70 -1.72 22.81
C ARG A 336 -25.58 -1.20 21.38
N ALA A 337 -26.51 -1.56 20.49
CA ALA A 337 -26.53 -1.05 19.13
C ALA A 337 -26.80 0.46 19.09
N LEU A 338 -27.68 0.95 19.95
CA LEU A 338 -27.97 2.38 20.11
C LEU A 338 -26.80 3.14 20.73
N GLU A 339 -26.09 2.56 21.71
CA GLU A 339 -24.85 3.11 22.25
C GLU A 339 -23.78 3.27 21.16
N LYS A 340 -23.60 2.25 20.32
CA LYS A 340 -22.67 2.32 19.18
C LYS A 340 -23.08 3.40 18.18
N LEU A 341 -24.37 3.51 17.87
CA LEU A 341 -24.89 4.55 16.97
C LEU A 341 -24.66 5.96 17.55
N ALA A 342 -24.81 6.14 18.86
CA ALA A 342 -24.58 7.41 19.54
C ALA A 342 -23.09 7.82 19.57
N ALA A 343 -22.17 6.86 19.49
CA ALA A 343 -20.74 7.11 19.39
C ALA A 343 -20.25 7.38 17.95
N PHE A 344 -21.13 7.32 16.95
CA PHE A 344 -20.78 7.49 15.54
C PHE A 344 -20.27 8.91 15.27
N THR A 345 -19.07 9.02 14.71
CA THR A 345 -18.44 10.31 14.38
C THR A 345 -18.43 10.51 12.85
N PRO A 346 -19.34 11.33 12.29
CA PRO A 346 -19.36 11.58 10.85
C PRO A 346 -18.24 12.53 10.43
N LYS A 347 -17.59 12.19 9.31
CA LYS A 347 -16.56 12.97 8.65
C LYS A 347 -17.02 13.30 7.23
N VAL A 348 -17.25 14.59 6.94
CA VAL A 348 -17.88 15.05 5.69
C VAL A 348 -16.96 16.01 4.94
N GLY A 349 -16.67 15.68 3.67
CA GLY A 349 -15.92 16.53 2.76
C GLY A 349 -14.40 16.37 2.87
N TYR A 350 -13.80 16.91 3.93
CA TYR A 350 -12.34 17.08 4.02
C TYR A 350 -11.81 17.11 5.48
N PRO A 351 -10.51 16.84 5.69
CA PRO A 351 -9.92 16.86 7.03
C PRO A 351 -9.84 18.25 7.65
N VAL A 352 -9.97 18.31 8.99
CA VAL A 352 -9.76 19.54 9.76
C VAL A 352 -8.29 19.88 9.97
N LYS A 353 -7.41 18.89 9.79
CA LYS A 353 -5.96 18.98 9.92
C LYS A 353 -5.32 18.28 8.73
N TRP A 354 -4.48 19.01 8.00
CA TRP A 354 -3.78 18.50 6.82
C TRP A 354 -2.43 17.90 7.20
N LYS A 355 -1.99 16.87 6.48
CA LYS A 355 -0.60 16.36 6.54
C LYS A 355 0.41 17.47 6.24
N ASP A 356 1.56 17.42 6.93
CA ASP A 356 2.68 18.34 6.70
C ASP A 356 3.75 17.67 5.83
N TYR A 357 3.87 18.15 4.59
CA TYR A 357 4.85 17.66 3.61
C TYR A 357 6.17 18.45 3.62
N SER A 358 6.43 19.28 4.64
CA SER A 358 7.63 20.12 4.71
C SER A 358 8.94 19.31 4.55
N ALA A 359 9.04 18.16 5.21
CA ALA A 359 10.21 17.27 5.17
C ALA A 359 10.33 16.38 3.92
N LEU A 360 9.31 16.34 3.04
CA LEU A 360 9.36 15.54 1.82
C LEU A 360 10.17 16.25 0.73
N GLU A 361 11.33 15.74 0.38
CA GLU A 361 12.15 16.27 -0.71
C GLU A 361 11.71 15.73 -2.08
N VAL A 362 11.54 16.62 -3.06
CA VAL A 362 11.12 16.30 -4.43
C VAL A 362 12.10 16.92 -5.42
N ASP A 363 12.43 16.17 -6.46
CA ASP A 363 13.30 16.61 -7.57
C ASP A 363 12.60 16.33 -8.90
N ALA A 364 12.33 17.36 -9.68
CA ALA A 364 11.67 17.26 -10.98
C ALA A 364 12.44 16.39 -12.00
N ALA A 365 13.73 16.14 -11.79
CA ALA A 365 14.57 15.33 -12.64
C ALA A 365 14.83 13.91 -12.09
N ASP A 366 14.15 13.48 -11.02
CA ASP A 366 14.41 12.18 -10.39
C ASP A 366 13.12 11.46 -10.00
N LEU A 367 12.45 10.87 -10.99
CA LEU A 367 11.18 10.16 -10.78
C LEU A 367 11.33 8.98 -9.81
N ILE A 368 12.31 8.09 -10.01
CA ILE A 368 12.49 6.91 -9.16
C ILE A 368 12.89 7.32 -7.74
N GLY A 369 13.77 8.30 -7.58
CA GLY A 369 14.08 8.79 -6.24
C GLY A 369 12.89 9.52 -5.59
N ASN A 370 12.04 10.21 -6.35
CA ASN A 370 10.78 10.76 -5.81
C ASN A 370 9.86 9.65 -5.31
N VAL A 371 9.72 8.55 -6.06
CA VAL A 371 8.97 7.37 -5.64
C VAL A 371 9.52 6.82 -4.32
N ARG A 372 10.84 6.62 -4.22
CA ARG A 372 11.50 6.11 -3.00
C ARG A 372 11.34 7.06 -1.81
N ARG A 373 11.60 8.36 -1.99
CA ARG A 373 11.50 9.39 -0.93
C ARG A 373 10.07 9.55 -0.43
N THR A 374 9.09 9.48 -1.31
CA THR A 374 7.68 9.54 -0.96
C THR A 374 7.25 8.34 -0.13
N ASN A 375 7.63 7.12 -0.54
CA ASN A 375 7.33 5.91 0.24
C ASN A 375 8.00 5.96 1.61
N ALA A 376 9.28 6.35 1.67
CA ALA A 376 10.01 6.50 2.91
C ALA A 376 9.36 7.52 3.86
N TRP A 377 8.90 8.66 3.33
CA TRP A 377 8.22 9.68 4.13
C TRP A 377 6.89 9.17 4.70
N GLU A 378 6.06 8.49 3.90
CA GLU A 378 4.78 7.96 4.41
C GLU A 378 5.01 6.80 5.39
N HIS A 379 6.00 5.95 5.14
CA HIS A 379 6.43 4.90 6.04
C HIS A 379 6.82 5.45 7.42
N ASP A 380 7.75 6.41 7.45
CA ASP A 380 8.20 7.06 8.69
C ASP A 380 7.03 7.74 9.42
N ARG A 381 6.12 8.38 8.67
CA ARG A 381 4.91 9.00 9.25
C ARG A 381 4.01 7.97 9.92
N GLN A 382 3.82 6.79 9.33
CA GLN A 382 3.04 5.71 9.93
C GLN A 382 3.69 5.19 11.19
N LEU A 383 5.01 4.93 11.17
CA LEU A 383 5.76 4.50 12.35
C LEU A 383 5.72 5.53 13.50
N ALA A 384 5.75 6.82 13.16
CA ALA A 384 5.68 7.89 14.14
C ALA A 384 4.37 7.95 14.95
N LYS A 385 3.34 7.18 14.55
CA LYS A 385 2.11 6.99 15.34
C LYS A 385 2.33 6.10 16.56
N LEU A 386 3.29 5.17 16.52
CA LEU A 386 3.56 4.27 17.63
C LEU A 386 3.95 5.07 18.88
N GLY A 387 3.30 4.73 20.00
CA GLY A 387 3.48 5.45 21.27
C GLY A 387 2.83 6.84 21.34
N LYS A 388 2.12 7.28 20.30
CA LYS A 388 1.32 8.52 20.31
C LYS A 388 -0.15 8.22 20.62
N PRO A 389 -0.92 9.23 21.11
CA PRO A 389 -2.37 9.13 21.19
C PRO A 389 -2.99 8.93 19.80
N ILE A 390 -4.15 8.26 19.75
CA ILE A 390 -4.93 8.11 18.51
C ILE A 390 -5.30 9.47 17.93
N ASP A 391 -4.88 9.73 16.69
CA ASP A 391 -5.30 10.90 15.92
C ASP A 391 -6.69 10.66 15.34
N ARG A 392 -7.71 11.07 16.10
CA ARG A 392 -9.12 10.93 15.71
C ARG A 392 -9.52 11.82 14.55
N ASP A 393 -8.69 12.79 14.17
CA ASP A 393 -8.93 13.67 13.04
C ASP A 393 -8.39 13.10 11.73
N GLU A 394 -7.53 12.08 11.75
CA GLU A 394 -6.94 11.47 10.54
C GLU A 394 -7.99 10.86 9.58
N TRP A 395 -7.78 11.08 8.28
CA TRP A 395 -8.60 10.52 7.20
C TRP A 395 -7.83 9.46 6.43
N TYR A 396 -8.56 8.47 5.92
CA TYR A 396 -8.01 7.36 5.13
C TYR A 396 -8.39 7.43 3.64
N MET A 397 -9.10 8.50 3.24
CA MET A 397 -9.39 8.84 1.85
C MET A 397 -9.14 10.33 1.66
N THR A 398 -8.60 10.70 0.50
CA THR A 398 -8.42 12.10 0.11
C THR A 398 -9.75 12.72 -0.32
N PRO A 399 -9.95 14.05 -0.17
CA PRO A 399 -11.22 14.72 -0.51
C PRO A 399 -11.72 14.50 -1.95
N GLN A 400 -10.81 14.33 -2.91
CA GLN A 400 -11.12 14.08 -4.32
C GLN A 400 -11.48 12.62 -4.64
N THR A 401 -11.35 11.71 -3.68
CA THR A 401 -11.69 10.29 -3.87
C THR A 401 -13.21 10.12 -3.97
N VAL A 402 -13.68 9.57 -5.09
CA VAL A 402 -15.11 9.27 -5.30
C VAL A 402 -15.47 7.94 -4.63
N ASN A 403 -15.51 7.95 -3.31
CA ASN A 403 -15.89 6.79 -2.50
C ASN A 403 -16.33 7.26 -1.08
N ALA A 404 -16.75 6.32 -0.24
CA ALA A 404 -16.98 6.53 1.18
C ALA A 404 -16.52 5.30 1.97
N TYR A 405 -16.27 5.45 3.27
CA TYR A 405 -15.81 4.36 4.12
C TYR A 405 -16.40 4.43 5.54
N TYR A 406 -16.34 3.31 6.24
CA TYR A 406 -16.56 3.19 7.68
C TYR A 406 -15.31 2.54 8.27
N ASN A 407 -14.71 3.16 9.29
CA ASN A 407 -13.60 2.58 10.03
C ASN A 407 -14.13 2.05 11.39
N PRO A 408 -14.06 0.74 11.66
CA PRO A 408 -14.55 0.17 12.92
C PRO A 408 -13.62 0.39 14.12
N LEU A 409 -12.37 0.81 13.90
CA LEU A 409 -11.34 0.98 14.94
C LEU A 409 -11.28 2.43 15.48
N MET A 410 -12.05 3.34 14.88
CA MET A 410 -12.14 4.76 15.23
C MET A 410 -13.53 5.08 15.76
#